data_AF-A0A843SV20-F1
#
_entry.id   AF-A0A843SV20-F1
#
_cell.length_a   1.000
_cell.length_b   1.000
_cell.length_c   1.000
_cell.angle_alpha   90.00
_cell.angle_beta   90.00
_cell.angle_gamma   90.00
#
_symmetry.space_group_name_H-M   'P 1'
#
loop_
_entity.id
_entity.type
_entity.pdbx_description
1 polymer ?
#
loop_
_entity_poly.entity_id
_entity_poly.type
_entity_poly.pdbx_seq_one_letter_code
_entity_poly.pdbx_strand_id
1 'polypeptide(L)' 'MNRDELDGKAEALKGKVKQAAGDLTDDQNLHDEGVADEAAGDTQAAIGEGRRKVGEFVKDVGDAIKK' A
#
# COMPACT_ATOMS: atom_id res chain seq x y z
N MET A 1 9.82 6.92 -3.89
CA MET A 1 8.83 5.89 -3.49
C MET A 1 9.28 4.56 -4.09
N ASN A 2 9.29 3.47 -3.31
CA ASN A 2 9.58 2.15 -3.84
C ASN A 2 8.38 1.58 -4.59
N ARG A 3 8.62 0.60 -5.46
CA ARG A 3 7.59 0.01 -6.33
C ARG A 3 6.44 -0.60 -5.52
N ASP A 4 6.76 -1.31 -4.43
CA ASP A 4 5.78 -1.90 -3.52
C ASP A 4 4.79 -0.88 -2.91
N GLU A 5 5.26 0.34 -2.63
CA GLU A 5 4.42 1.42 -2.06
C GLU A 5 3.52 2.05 -3.12
N LEU A 6 3.97 2.10 -4.37
CA LEU A 6 3.15 2.55 -5.49
C LEU A 6 2.07 1.51 -5.83
N ASP A 7 2.45 0.24 -5.90
CA ASP A 7 1.53 -0.87 -6.14
C ASP A 7 0.47 -0.97 -5.02
N GLY A 8 0.89 -0.89 -3.75
CA GLY A 8 -0.03 -0.89 -2.61
C GLY A 8 -1.03 0.28 -2.64
N LYS A 9 -0.58 1.49 -2.99
CA LYS A 9 -1.48 2.63 -3.16
C LYS A 9 -2.45 2.48 -4.33
N ALA A 10 -2.03 1.83 -5.41
CA ALA A 10 -2.88 1.57 -6.56
C ALA A 10 -3.97 0.54 -6.22
N GLU A 11 -3.63 -0.52 -5.50
CA GLU A 11 -4.59 -1.49 -4.95
C GLU A 11 -5.57 -0.82 -3.97
N ALA A 12 -5.07 0.05 -3.10
CA ALA A 12 -5.92 0.82 -2.19
C ALA A 12 -6.95 1.68 -2.93
N LEU A 13 -6.50 2.40 -3.97
CA LEU A 13 -7.38 3.21 -4.81
C LEU A 13 -8.41 2.35 -5.55
N LYS A 14 -7.99 1.19 -6.09
CA LYS A 14 -8.88 0.25 -6.78
C LYS A 14 -9.97 -0.26 -5.85
N GLY A 15 -9.61 -0.58 -4.61
CA GLY A 15 -10.55 -1.01 -3.57
C GLY A 15 -11.63 0.04 -3.30
N LYS A 16 -11.24 1.31 -3.13
CA LYS A 16 -12.17 2.44 -2.96
C LYS A 16 -13.12 2.59 -4.15
N VAL A 17 -12.63 2.42 -5.37
CA VAL A 17 -13.46 2.48 -6.57
C VAL A 17 -14.48 1.34 -6.60
N LYS A 18 -14.09 0.12 -6.24
CA LYS A 18 -15.00 -1.02 -6.14
C LYS A 18 -16.07 -0.82 -5.06
N GLN A 19 -15.69 -0.31 -3.89
CA GLN A 19 -16.65 0.03 -2.82
C GLN A 19 -17.70 1.02 -3.32
N ALA A 20 -17.26 2.14 -3.91
CA ALA A 20 -18.16 3.15 -4.43
C ALA A 20 -19.05 2.63 -5.57
N ALA A 21 -18.53 1.76 -6.43
CA ALA A 21 -19.29 1.11 -7.48
C ALA A 21 -20.33 0.14 -6.91
N GLY A 22 -19.95 -0.68 -5.91
CA GLY A 22 -20.86 -1.60 -5.22
C GLY A 22 -22.00 -0.87 -4.51
N ASP A 23 -21.68 0.23 -3.80
CA ASP A 23 -22.68 1.09 -3.16
C ASP A 23 -23.65 1.71 -4.18
N LEU A 24 -23.14 2.09 -5.36
CA LEU A 24 -23.95 2.68 -6.42
C LEU A 24 -24.87 1.67 -7.11
N THR A 25 -24.46 0.41 -7.20
CA THR A 25 -25.20 -0.67 -7.89
C THR A 25 -25.94 -1.61 -6.94
N ASP A 26 -25.96 -1.35 -5.64
CA ASP A 26 -26.47 -2.27 -4.59
C ASP A 26 -25.80 -3.68 -4.67
N ASP A 27 -24.53 -3.74 -5.08
CA ASP A 27 -23.75 -4.98 -5.18
C ASP A 27 -22.82 -5.13 -3.97
N GLN A 28 -23.29 -5.87 -2.97
CA GLN A 28 -22.53 -6.15 -1.74
C GLN A 28 -21.24 -6.92 -2.00
N ASN A 29 -21.19 -7.82 -3.00
CA ASN A 29 -19.97 -8.57 -3.29
C ASN A 29 -18.90 -7.64 -3.84
N LEU A 30 -19.29 -6.70 -4.72
CA LEU A 30 -18.37 -5.71 -5.28
C LEU A 30 -17.84 -4.77 -4.21
N HIS A 31 -18.69 -4.38 -3.25
CA HIS A 31 -18.28 -3.60 -2.08
C HIS A 31 -17.24 -4.35 -1.24
N ASP A 32 -17.54 -5.60 -0.86
CA ASP A 32 -16.67 -6.42 -0.01
C ASP A 32 -15.31 -6.72 -0.68
N GLU A 33 -15.30 -7.00 -1.99
CA GLU A 33 -14.06 -7.09 -2.77
C GLU A 33 -13.25 -5.80 -2.70
N GLY A 34 -13.92 -4.65 -2.76
CA GLY A 34 -13.26 -3.35 -2.65
C GLY A 34 -12.66 -3.10 -1.27
N VAL A 35 -13.30 -3.56 -0.19
CA VAL A 35 -12.74 -3.49 1.18
C VAL A 35 -11.50 -4.36 1.30
N ALA A 36 -11.53 -5.57 0.73
CA ALA A 36 -10.39 -6.49 0.74
C ALA A 36 -9.19 -5.93 -0.05
N ASP A 37 -9.43 -5.40 -1.26
CA ASP A 37 -8.40 -4.77 -2.09
C ASP A 37 -7.80 -3.53 -1.39
N GLU A 38 -8.63 -2.73 -0.69
CA GLU A 38 -8.15 -1.58 0.07
C GLU A 38 -7.20 -1.98 1.21
N ALA A 39 -7.63 -2.92 2.03
CA ALA A 39 -6.85 -3.39 3.18
C ALA A 39 -5.52 -4.06 2.74
N ALA A 40 -5.54 -4.82 1.64
CA ALA A 40 -4.34 -5.42 1.08
C ALA A 40 -3.34 -4.35 0.62
N GLY A 41 -3.82 -3.35 -0.14
CA GLY A 41 -3.01 -2.25 -0.64
C GLY A 41 -2.36 -1.42 0.47
N ASP A 42 -3.14 -1.05 1.50
CA ASP A 42 -2.64 -0.30 2.65
C ASP A 42 -1.59 -1.10 3.44
N THR A 43 -1.80 -2.40 3.61
CA THR A 43 -0.84 -3.29 4.28
C THR A 43 0.47 -3.36 3.51
N GLN A 44 0.41 -3.53 2.19
CA GLN A 44 1.59 -3.58 1.33
C GLN A 44 2.36 -2.25 1.33
N ALA A 45 1.64 -1.13 1.29
CA ALA A 45 2.25 0.20 1.35
C ALA A 45 2.98 0.42 2.70
N ALA A 46 2.36 0.04 3.82
CA ALA A 46 2.96 0.15 5.14
C ALA A 46 4.25 -0.69 5.28
N ILE A 47 4.24 -1.93 4.78
CA ILE A 47 5.42 -2.80 4.76
C ILE A 47 6.53 -2.19 3.90
N GLY A 48 6.19 -1.68 2.71
CA GLY A 48 7.14 -1.02 1.81
C GLY A 48 7.75 0.25 2.41
N GLU A 49 6.99 1.02 3.18
CA GLU A 49 7.49 2.19 3.91
C GLU A 49 8.46 1.77 5.02
N GLY A 50 8.09 0.77 5.83
CA GLY A 50 8.94 0.24 6.90
C GLY A 50 10.29 -0.29 6.38
N ARG A 51 10.27 -1.09 5.31
CA ARG A 51 11.50 -1.61 4.68
C ARG A 51 12.44 -0.51 4.20
N ARG A 52 11.90 0.56 3.60
CA ARG A 52 12.69 1.71 3.14
C ARG A 52 13.32 2.45 4.31
N LYS A 53 12.57 2.76 5.37
CA LYS A 53 13.11 3.44 6.57
C LYS A 53 14.26 2.65 7.20
N VAL A 54 14.12 1.33 7.28
CA VAL A 54 15.21 0.45 7.75
C VAL A 54 16.41 0.50 6.80
N GLY A 55 16.18 0.46 5.48
CA GLY A 55 17.23 0.58 4.48
C GLY A 55 18.00 1.91 4.57
N GLU A 56 17.29 3.03 4.75
CA GLU A 56 17.91 4.35 4.95
C GLU A 56 18.77 4.40 6.21
N PHE A 57 18.26 3.89 7.34
CA PHE A 57 19.03 3.85 8.58
C PHE A 57 20.33 3.03 8.44
N VAL A 58 20.26 1.85 7.82
CA VAL A 58 21.44 1.01 7.59
C VAL A 58 22.44 1.70 6.66
N LYS A 59 21.96 2.40 5.63
CA LYS A 59 22.79 3.13 4.69
C LYS A 59 23.50 4.31 5.35
N ASP A 60 22.79 5.10 6.16
CA ASP A 60 23.36 6.23 6.90
C ASP A 60 24.45 5.77 7.88
N VAL A 61 24.22 4.67 8.61
CA VAL A 61 25.24 4.07 9.49
C VAL A 61 26.45 3.58 8.68
N GLY A 62 26.22 2.94 7.54
CA GLY A 62 27.27 2.48 6.65
C GLY A 62 28.14 3.62 6.10
N ASP A 63 27.51 4.71 5.65
CA ASP A 63 28.20 5.90 5.13
C ASP A 63 28.98 6.63 6.23
N ALA A 64 28.49 6.62 7.49
CA ALA A 64 29.19 7.21 8.63
C ALA A 64 30.45 6.43 9.04
N ILE A 65 30.46 5.09 8.91
CA ILE A 65 31.62 4.24 9.24
C ILE A 65 32.68 4.27 8.13
N LYS A 66 32.28 4.51 6.88
CA LYS A 66 33.17 4.51 5.72
C LYS A 66 33.96 5.83 5.55
N LYS A 67 33.64 6.83 6.37
CA LYS A 67 34.25 8.17 6.38
C LYS A 67 35.24 8.31 7.52
#